data_AF-A0A8J7LJM2-F1
#
_entry.id   AF-A0A8J7LJM2-F1
#
_cell.length_a   1.000
_cell.length_b   1.000
_cell.length_c   1.000
_cell.angle_alpha   90.00
_cell.angle_beta   90.00
_cell.angle_gamma   90.00
#
_symmetry.space_group_name_H-M   'P 1'
#
loop_
_entity.id
_entity.type
_entity.pdbx_description
1 polymer ?
#
loop_
_entity_poly.entity_id
_entity_poly.type
_entity_poly.pdbx_seq_one_letter_code
_entity_poly.pdbx_strand_id
1 'polypeptide(L)'
;MAHEDIILHRTKDLQRRMFRVATDPLRYSLPLKVIAADSGIPYSTLRTYAEGSAAMPFYAFAKLLAVLPDAVTSIMVGGAGKAIITCTDEGDHDTLAATCIDFAAEHARARHPESECGVDIGPGEEERLRGKSARLKAA
;
A
#
# COMPACT_ATOMS: atom_id res chain seq x y z
N MET A 1 32.00 3.96 14.42
CA MET A 1 31.42 5.33 14.54
C MET A 1 30.93 5.89 13.20
N ALA A 2 31.61 5.73 12.05
CA ALA A 2 31.11 6.29 10.77
C ALA A 2 29.87 5.61 10.15
N HIS A 3 29.61 4.32 10.45
CA HIS A 3 28.50 3.56 9.87
C HIS A 3 27.15 3.80 10.57
N GLU A 4 27.19 4.29 11.81
CA GLU A 4 26.02 4.53 12.67
C GLU A 4 25.23 5.76 12.18
N ASP A 5 25.93 6.78 11.69
CA ASP A 5 25.33 8.00 11.13
C ASP A 5 24.60 7.72 9.81
N ILE A 6 25.11 6.86 8.93
CA ILE A 6 24.49 6.61 7.61
C ILE A 6 23.11 5.94 7.77
N ILE A 7 23.02 4.93 8.64
CA ILE A 7 21.76 4.22 8.90
C ILE A 7 20.75 5.15 9.55
N LEU A 8 21.21 5.95 10.52
CA LEU A 8 20.37 6.92 11.22
C LEU A 8 19.83 8.00 10.26
N HIS A 9 20.69 8.56 9.40
CA HIS A 9 20.30 9.55 8.40
C HIS A 9 19.28 8.97 7.41
N ARG A 10 19.57 7.78 6.87
CA ARG A 10 18.65 7.09 5.95
C ARG A 10 17.30 6.84 6.60
N THR A 11 17.28 6.38 7.85
CA THR A 11 16.04 6.14 8.61
C THR A 11 15.22 7.42 8.75
N LYS A 12 15.85 8.53 9.12
CA LYS A 12 15.18 9.85 9.25
C LYS A 12 14.62 10.35 7.92
N ASP A 13 15.32 10.13 6.81
CA ASP A 13 14.83 10.53 5.48
C ASP A 13 13.64 9.69 5.01
N LEU A 14 13.65 8.38 5.30
CA LEU A 14 12.51 7.50 5.04
C LEU A 14 11.30 7.91 5.89
N GLN A 15 11.50 8.25 7.17
CA GLN A 15 10.42 8.77 8.04
C GLN A 15 9.81 10.05 7.45
N ARG A 16 10.64 11.04 7.07
CA ARG A 16 10.17 12.28 6.44
C ARG A 16 9.35 11.99 5.19
N ARG A 17 9.83 11.08 4.34
CA ARG A 17 9.12 10.68 3.12
C ARG A 17 7.80 10.02 3.44
N MET A 18 7.76 9.10 4.41
CA MET A 18 6.55 8.43 4.86
C MET A 18 5.48 9.45 5.29
N PHE A 19 5.83 10.36 6.20
CA PHE A 19 4.89 11.39 6.67
C PHE A 19 4.47 12.35 5.57
N ARG A 20 5.39 12.78 4.70
CA ARG A 20 5.05 13.64 3.56
C ARG A 20 4.01 12.99 2.65
N VAL A 21 4.18 11.70 2.32
CA VAL A 21 3.22 10.95 1.50
C VAL A 21 1.90 10.77 2.23
N ALA A 22 1.91 10.46 3.54
CA ALA A 22 0.70 10.33 4.34
C ALA A 22 -0.13 11.64 4.35
N THR A 23 0.54 12.78 4.52
CA THR A 23 -0.12 14.09 4.61
C THR A 23 -0.46 14.72 3.26
N ASP A 24 0.01 14.14 2.14
CA ASP A 24 -0.22 14.67 0.81
C ASP A 24 -1.73 14.64 0.49
N PRO A 25 -2.37 15.81 0.24
CA PRO A 25 -3.80 15.89 0.01
C PRO A 25 -4.25 15.22 -1.29
N LEU A 26 -3.34 14.97 -2.23
CA LEU A 26 -3.63 14.27 -3.48
C LEU A 26 -3.50 12.74 -3.37
N ARG A 27 -3.03 12.22 -2.22
CA ARG A 27 -2.83 10.78 -2.02
C ARG A 27 -3.70 10.24 -0.90
N TYR A 28 -3.35 10.56 0.34
CA TYR A 28 -3.98 9.98 1.51
C TYR A 28 -4.66 11.04 2.37
N SER A 29 -4.24 12.31 2.28
CA SER A 29 -4.85 13.42 2.99
C SER A 29 -5.05 13.12 4.49
N LEU A 30 -4.01 12.58 5.13
CA LEU A 30 -3.99 12.25 6.56
C LEU A 30 -3.17 13.31 7.32
N PRO A 31 -3.80 14.36 7.89
CA PRO A 31 -3.08 15.35 8.66
C PRO A 31 -2.43 14.72 9.90
N LEU A 32 -1.28 15.26 10.32
CA LEU A 32 -0.57 14.79 11.52
C LEU A 32 -1.45 14.79 12.79
N LYS A 33 -2.45 15.67 12.87
CA LYS A 33 -3.40 15.68 14.00
C LYS A 33 -4.31 14.45 14.03
N VAL A 34 -4.74 13.98 12.86
CA VAL A 34 -5.55 12.76 12.72
C VAL A 34 -4.69 11.55 13.07
N ILE A 35 -3.49 11.47 12.48
CA ILE A 35 -2.52 10.41 12.80
C ILE A 35 -2.22 10.37 14.31
N ALA A 36 -2.08 11.52 14.97
CA ALA A 36 -1.86 11.61 16.41
C ALA A 36 -3.02 11.04 17.24
N ALA A 37 -4.26 11.41 16.86
CA ALA A 37 -5.46 10.93 17.54
C ALA A 37 -5.58 9.41 17.42
N ASP A 38 -5.42 8.88 16.21
CA ASP A 38 -5.68 7.46 15.93
C ASP A 38 -4.55 6.55 16.42
N SER A 39 -3.30 7.00 16.36
CA SER A 39 -2.14 6.22 16.83
C SER A 39 -1.91 6.31 18.33
N GLY A 40 -2.56 7.26 19.01
CA GLY A 40 -2.28 7.58 20.42
C GLY A 40 -0.84 8.05 20.66
N ILE A 41 -0.14 8.56 19.64
CA ILE A 41 1.16 9.20 19.77
C ILE A 41 0.95 10.70 19.91
N PRO A 42 1.53 11.37 20.92
CA PRO A 42 1.38 12.82 21.08
C PRO A 42 1.77 13.58 19.81
N TYR A 43 0.96 14.57 19.44
CA TYR A 43 1.18 15.37 18.21
C TYR A 43 2.57 16.01 18.16
N SER A 44 3.07 16.52 19.30
CA SER A 44 4.42 17.09 19.42
C SER A 44 5.50 16.06 19.09
N THR A 45 5.34 14.82 19.54
CA THR A 45 6.25 13.70 19.25
C THR A 45 6.19 13.31 17.78
N LEU A 46 5.00 13.16 17.18
CA LEU A 46 4.86 12.87 15.75
C LEU A 46 5.51 13.93 14.87
N ARG A 47 5.39 15.21 15.26
CA ARG A 47 6.05 16.31 14.55
C ARG A 47 7.58 16.11 14.51
N THR A 48 8.20 15.69 15.62
CA THR A 48 9.66 15.42 15.62
C THR A 48 10.06 14.29 14.68
N TYR A 49 9.19 13.28 14.50
CA TYR A 49 9.44 12.19 13.56
C TYR A 49 9.22 12.63 12.11
N ALA A 50 8.19 13.43 11.85
CA ALA A 50 7.88 13.96 10.52
C ALA A 50 8.95 14.93 10.00
N GLU A 51 9.53 15.73 10.89
CA GLU A 51 10.65 16.62 10.61
C GLU A 51 12.00 15.87 10.51
N GLY A 52 12.04 14.60 10.96
CA GLY A 52 13.26 13.81 11.05
C GLY A 52 14.27 14.34 12.09
N SER A 53 13.82 15.18 13.04
CA SER A 53 14.66 15.66 14.13
C SER A 53 14.93 14.54 15.15
N ALA A 54 13.96 13.66 15.36
CA ALA A 54 14.12 12.42 16.13
C ALA A 54 13.98 11.17 15.25
N ALA A 55 14.78 10.14 15.55
CA ALA A 55 14.57 8.81 15.00
C ALA A 55 13.38 8.16 15.72
N MET A 56 12.49 7.56 14.95
CA MET A 56 11.30 6.92 15.49
C MET A 56 11.67 5.55 16.06
N PRO A 57 11.35 5.27 17.34
CA PRO A 57 11.53 3.93 17.89
C PRO A 57 10.52 2.96 17.26
N PHE A 58 10.88 1.68 17.19
CA PHE A 58 10.05 0.66 16.54
C PHE A 58 8.63 0.57 17.14
N TYR A 59 8.46 0.74 18.46
CA TYR A 59 7.13 0.71 19.08
C TYR A 59 6.20 1.82 18.54
N ALA A 60 6.75 3.00 18.23
CA ALA A 60 5.99 4.09 17.65
C ALA A 60 5.64 3.78 16.19
N PHE A 61 6.57 3.14 15.46
CA PHE A 61 6.29 2.65 14.12
C PHE A 61 5.18 1.58 14.12
N ALA A 62 5.19 0.64 15.07
CA ALA A 62 4.14 -0.38 15.21
C ALA A 62 2.75 0.24 15.45
N LYS A 63 2.65 1.30 16.25
CA LYS A 63 1.40 2.06 16.42
C LYS A 63 0.92 2.71 15.11
N LEU A 64 1.85 3.13 14.25
CA LEU A 64 1.52 3.69 12.94
C LEU A 64 1.08 2.62 11.93
N LEU A 65 1.49 1.36 12.07
CA LEU A 65 1.02 0.27 11.20
C LEU A 65 -0.50 0.08 11.27
N ALA A 66 -1.11 0.34 12.43
CA ALA A 66 -2.55 0.22 12.60
C ALA A 66 -3.36 1.41 12.03
N VAL A 67 -2.69 2.50 11.63
CA VAL A 67 -3.33 3.78 11.29
C VAL A 67 -2.99 4.24 9.88
N LEU A 68 -1.76 4.03 9.45
CA LEU A 68 -1.28 4.42 8.14
C LEU A 68 -1.49 3.27 7.14
N PRO A 69 -1.83 3.58 5.88
CA PRO A 69 -1.92 2.57 4.82
C PRO A 69 -0.60 1.82 4.63
N ASP A 70 -0.68 0.54 4.27
CA ASP A 70 0.46 -0.34 4.00
C ASP A 70 1.47 0.24 3.00
N ALA A 71 0.97 0.89 1.95
CA ALA A 71 1.82 1.53 0.94
C ALA A 71 2.64 2.70 1.53
N VAL A 72 2.14 3.36 2.57
CA VAL A 72 2.84 4.44 3.28
C VAL A 72 3.88 3.84 4.22
N THR A 73 3.50 2.89 5.07
CA THR A 73 4.41 2.26 6.04
C THR A 73 5.52 1.46 5.36
N SER A 74 5.24 0.88 4.19
CA SER A 74 6.22 0.22 3.32
C SER A 74 7.39 1.11 2.91
N ILE A 75 7.25 2.44 2.92
CA ILE A 75 8.36 3.37 2.63
C ILE A 75 9.54 3.13 3.58
N MET A 76 9.27 2.75 4.83
CA MET A 76 10.31 2.50 5.84
C MET A 76 11.15 1.26 5.56
N VAL A 77 10.64 0.30 4.77
CA VAL A 77 11.31 -0.99 4.47
C VAL A 77 11.65 -1.16 2.99
N GLY A 78 11.11 -0.33 2.10
CA GLY A 78 11.22 -0.47 0.64
C GLY A 78 12.64 -0.43 0.10
N GLY A 79 13.58 0.16 0.83
CA GLY A 79 15.00 0.17 0.47
C GLY A 79 15.69 -1.20 0.45
N ALA A 80 15.02 -2.25 0.98
CA ALA A 80 15.50 -3.62 1.01
C ALA A 80 14.69 -4.57 0.11
N GLY A 81 13.86 -4.03 -0.79
CA GLY A 81 12.96 -4.84 -1.63
C GLY A 81 11.86 -5.55 -0.82
N LYS A 82 11.49 -4.98 0.33
CA LYS A 82 10.44 -5.48 1.21
C LYS A 82 9.23 -4.55 1.17
N ALA A 83 8.05 -5.11 1.43
CA ALA A 83 6.81 -4.37 1.62
C ALA A 83 6.14 -4.86 2.90
N ILE A 84 5.38 -3.96 3.52
CA ILE A 84 4.43 -4.26 4.58
C ILE A 84 3.08 -4.43 3.90
N ILE A 85 2.43 -5.54 4.19
CA ILE A 85 1.09 -5.85 3.73
C ILE A 85 0.29 -6.36 4.92
N THR A 86 -0.96 -5.95 5.01
CA THR A 86 -1.92 -6.53 5.93
C THR A 86 -2.19 -7.96 5.46
N CYS A 87 -1.82 -8.93 6.29
CA CYS A 87 -2.28 -10.30 6.10
C CYS A 87 -3.73 -10.35 6.59
N THR A 88 -4.67 -10.56 5.67
CA THR A 88 -6.01 -10.98 6.04
C THR A 88 -5.89 -12.44 6.49
N ASP A 89 -6.15 -12.69 7.77
CA ASP A 89 -6.23 -14.07 8.26
C ASP A 89 -7.35 -14.77 7.49
N GLU A 90 -7.01 -15.92 6.90
CA GLU A 90 -7.89 -16.82 6.13
C GLU A 90 -8.46 -16.23 4.84
N GLY A 91 -7.57 -15.95 3.87
CA GLY A 91 -8.00 -15.93 2.48
C GLY A 91 -8.57 -17.29 2.10
N ASP A 92 -9.84 -17.34 1.70
CA ASP A 92 -10.43 -18.54 1.10
C ASP A 92 -9.70 -18.81 -0.22
N HIS A 93 -8.71 -19.70 -0.17
CA HIS A 93 -7.89 -20.06 -1.33
C HIS A 93 -8.73 -20.65 -2.47
N ASP A 94 -9.86 -21.28 -2.16
CA ASP A 94 -10.78 -21.82 -3.16
C ASP A 94 -11.51 -20.67 -3.87
N THR A 95 -11.96 -19.66 -3.12
CA THR A 95 -12.53 -18.43 -3.69
C THR A 95 -11.51 -17.65 -4.53
N LEU A 96 -10.26 -17.53 -4.07
CA LEU A 96 -9.19 -16.89 -4.84
C LEU A 96 -8.91 -17.66 -6.13
N ALA A 97 -8.77 -18.98 -6.06
CA ALA A 97 -8.53 -19.84 -7.22
C ALA A 97 -9.68 -19.75 -8.23
N ALA A 98 -10.93 -19.82 -7.76
CA ALA A 98 -12.12 -19.67 -8.60
C ALA A 98 -12.14 -18.31 -9.32
N THR A 99 -11.85 -17.22 -8.59
CA THR A 99 -11.82 -15.87 -9.16
C THR A 99 -10.71 -15.72 -10.21
N CYS A 100 -9.56 -16.36 -10.01
CA CYS A 100 -8.46 -16.35 -10.97
C CYS A 100 -8.81 -17.09 -12.26
N ILE A 101 -9.43 -18.27 -12.14
CA ILE A 101 -9.89 -19.06 -13.29
C ILE A 101 -10.94 -18.27 -14.08
N ASP A 102 -11.90 -17.65 -13.40
CA ASP A 102 -12.96 -16.86 -14.01
C ASP A 102 -12.45 -15.62 -14.77
N PHE A 103 -11.41 -14.97 -14.23
CA PHE A 103 -10.73 -13.87 -14.92
C PHE A 103 -9.97 -14.37 -16.15
N ALA A 104 -9.18 -15.45 -16.00
CA ALA A 104 -8.41 -16.01 -17.11
C ALA A 104 -9.29 -16.49 -18.26
N ALA A 105 -10.42 -17.14 -17.94
CA ALA A 105 -11.40 -17.58 -18.93
C ALA A 105 -12.06 -16.40 -19.66
N GLU A 106 -12.41 -15.33 -18.96
CA GLU A 106 -12.96 -14.12 -19.60
C GLU A 106 -11.94 -13.45 -20.51
N HIS A 107 -10.70 -13.34 -20.06
CA HIS A 107 -9.62 -12.74 -20.83
C HIS A 107 -9.32 -13.55 -22.10
N ALA A 108 -9.38 -14.88 -22.03
CA ALA A 108 -9.25 -15.74 -23.20
C ALA A 108 -10.42 -15.56 -24.19
N ARG A 109 -11.67 -15.46 -23.69
CA ARG A 109 -12.85 -15.24 -24.53
C ARG A 109 -12.83 -13.86 -25.21
N ALA A 110 -12.44 -12.82 -24.49
CA ALA A 110 -12.34 -11.46 -25.02
C ALA A 110 -11.35 -11.33 -26.18
N ARG A 111 -10.37 -12.25 -26.30
CA ARG A 111 -9.36 -12.24 -27.37
C ARG A 111 -9.60 -13.33 -28.42
N HIS A 112 -10.81 -13.91 -28.42
CA HIS A 112 -11.20 -14.88 -29.42
C HIS A 112 -11.46 -14.16 -30.75
N PRO A 113 -11.10 -14.70 -31.92
CA PRO A 113 -11.33 -14.03 -33.21
C PRO A 113 -12.78 -13.60 -33.50
N GLU A 114 -13.75 -14.22 -32.83
CA GLU A 114 -15.19 -13.90 -32.92
C GLU A 114 -15.69 -12.95 -31.80
N SER A 115 -14.79 -12.39 -30.99
CA SER A 115 -15.11 -11.43 -29.95
C SER A 115 -15.47 -10.05 -30.54
N GLU A 116 -15.89 -9.10 -29.70
CA GLU A 116 -16.33 -7.77 -30.11
C GLU A 116 -15.28 -7.05 -30.98
N CYS A 117 -14.00 -7.21 -30.65
CA CYS A 117 -12.87 -6.63 -31.37
C CYS A 117 -11.86 -7.71 -31.83
N GLY A 118 -12.31 -8.95 -31.98
CA GLY A 118 -11.47 -10.09 -32.37
C GLY A 118 -10.38 -10.39 -31.35
N VAL A 119 -9.11 -10.24 -31.73
CA VAL A 119 -8.00 -10.53 -30.80
C VAL A 119 -7.71 -9.38 -29.82
N ASP A 120 -8.23 -8.19 -30.12
CA ASP A 120 -8.16 -7.01 -29.28
C ASP A 120 -9.35 -6.96 -28.33
N ILE A 121 -9.15 -6.30 -27.19
CA ILE A 121 -10.17 -6.18 -26.15
C ILE A 121 -11.09 -5.01 -26.50
N GLY A 122 -12.37 -5.30 -26.72
CA GLY A 122 -13.41 -4.30 -26.94
C GLY A 122 -13.86 -3.58 -25.66
N PRO A 123 -14.60 -2.47 -25.77
CA PRO A 123 -15.03 -1.68 -24.62
C PRO A 123 -15.93 -2.46 -23.65
N GLY A 124 -16.83 -3.32 -24.15
CA GLY A 124 -17.68 -4.15 -23.29
C GLY A 124 -16.91 -5.28 -22.60
N GLU A 125 -15.86 -5.80 -23.25
CA GLU A 125 -14.95 -6.80 -22.69
C GLU A 125 -14.03 -6.19 -21.62
N GLU A 126 -13.54 -4.97 -21.84
CA GLU A 126 -12.74 -4.24 -20.85
C GLU A 126 -13.53 -4.01 -19.57
N GLU A 127 -14.80 -3.60 -19.68
CA GLU A 127 -15.67 -3.39 -18.52
C GLU A 127 -15.86 -4.68 -17.70
N ARG A 128 -16.12 -5.81 -18.37
CA ARG A 128 -16.24 -7.13 -17.72
C ARG A 128 -14.94 -7.55 -17.05
N LEU A 129 -13.80 -7.39 -17.73
CA LEU A 129 -12.48 -7.70 -17.19
C LEU A 129 -12.13 -6.81 -16.00
N ARG A 130 -12.47 -5.53 -16.05
CA ARG A 130 -12.26 -4.58 -14.95
C ARG A 130 -13.09 -4.98 -13.72
N GLY A 131 -14.34 -5.39 -13.92
CA GLY A 131 -15.19 -5.91 -12.84
C GLY A 131 -14.59 -7.15 -12.17
N LYS A 132 -14.08 -8.10 -12.95
CA LYS A 132 -13.43 -9.32 -12.42
C LYS A 132 -12.07 -9.03 -11.77
N SER A 133 -11.27 -8.12 -12.34
CA SER A 133 -10.01 -7.67 -11.76
C SER A 133 -10.21 -6.94 -10.42
N ALA A 134 -11.30 -6.19 -10.27
CA ALA A 134 -11.65 -5.56 -8.99
C ALA A 134 -11.92 -6.60 -7.90
N ARG A 135 -12.56 -7.74 -8.22
CA ARG A 135 -12.79 -8.85 -7.29
C ARG A 135 -11.47 -9.52 -6.88
N LEU A 136 -10.54 -9.73 -7.82
CA LEU A 136 -9.21 -10.26 -7.51
C LEU A 136 -8.38 -9.36 -6.60
N LYS A 137 -8.59 -8.04 -6.65
CA LYS A 137 -7.90 -7.09 -5.75
C LYS A 137 -8.53 -7.02 -4.36
N ALA A 138 -9.74 -7.55 -4.21
CA ALA A 138 -10.51 -7.52 -2.97
C ALA A 138 -10.48 -8.86 -2.21
N ALA A 139 -10.09 -9.94 -2.88
CA ALA A 139 -9.81 -11.26 -2.31
C ALA A 139 -8.35 -11.31 -1.79
#